data_AF-A0A653BA45-F1
#
_entry.id   AF-A0A653BA45-F1
#
_cell.length_a   1.000
_cell.length_b   1.000
_cell.length_c   1.000
_cell.angle_alpha   90.00
_cell.angle_beta   90.00
_cell.angle_gamma   90.00
#
_symmetry.space_group_name_H-M   'P 1'
#
loop_
_entity.id
_entity.type
_entity.pdbx_description
1 polymer ?
#
loop_
_entity_poly.entity_id
_entity_poly.type
_entity_poly.pdbx_seq_one_letter_code
_entity_poly.pdbx_strand_id
1 'polypeptide(L)'
;MTKKPFINIQSANADALFAHLSDAVDMSREAAPALIAPEKPEHYAEVKSGLHSIAEHAIDPARAQERRTDSTDVARELVSLLADAARRGFRFDALAPALEYDEAHKRYRSTMDVYARNSDARAQRAVKAVQDWTDDLLAVLQVCKALGIEEVVEAQAADNKLLASTALRFIAEERGSVSVASALPIVAAGRGLMVLRSAGIQADKLTQSDLEALVTRAALDIMPEPMPGYGLNISTLRFRVGTSKITAGPRAVILYREAQTQGGRLVLPHSVLAAASKAIAGEETAKIASRLAQTPHQFNDGGYASSSLAKSNRRVYGAGLNGYADTLS
;
A
#
# COMPACT_ATOMS: atom_id res chain seq x y z
N MET A 1 -21.88 1.06 -11.22
CA MET A 1 -20.92 1.27 -12.33
C MET A 1 -19.68 1.95 -11.77
N THR A 2 -18.60 1.20 -11.55
CA THR A 2 -17.29 1.78 -11.25
C THR A 2 -16.82 2.55 -12.49
N LYS A 3 -16.69 3.87 -12.38
CA LYS A 3 -16.11 4.68 -13.46
C LYS A 3 -14.71 4.13 -13.75
N LYS A 4 -14.40 3.84 -15.02
CA LYS A 4 -13.06 3.40 -15.41
C LYS A 4 -12.04 4.45 -14.95
N PRO A 5 -10.94 4.06 -14.30
CA PRO A 5 -9.93 4.99 -13.87
C PRO A 5 -9.33 5.72 -15.09
N PHE A 6 -8.97 6.98 -14.90
CA PHE A 6 -8.19 7.74 -15.88
C PHE A 6 -6.72 7.37 -15.74
N ILE A 7 -6.13 6.78 -16.79
CA ILE A 7 -4.71 6.42 -16.81
C ILE A 7 -3.98 7.43 -17.70
N ASN A 8 -3.02 8.14 -17.11
CA ASN A 8 -2.26 9.21 -17.77
C ASN A 8 -1.00 8.69 -18.46
N ILE A 9 -0.44 7.57 -17.98
CA ILE A 9 0.75 6.92 -18.55
C ILE A 9 0.36 5.74 -19.44
N GLN A 10 0.49 5.90 -20.76
CA GLN A 10 0.20 4.85 -21.74
C GLN A 10 1.48 4.17 -22.22
N SER A 11 1.41 2.84 -22.40
CA SER A 11 2.53 2.02 -22.89
C SER A 11 1.98 0.66 -23.30
N ALA A 12 2.20 0.28 -24.56
CA ALA A 12 1.80 -1.03 -25.09
C ALA A 12 2.61 -2.17 -24.45
N ASN A 13 3.90 -1.92 -24.16
CA ASN A 13 4.75 -2.87 -23.44
C ASN A 13 4.21 -3.13 -22.03
N ALA A 14 3.77 -2.07 -21.34
CA ALA A 14 3.16 -2.20 -20.03
C ALA A 14 1.83 -2.96 -20.09
N ASP A 15 1.01 -2.75 -21.12
CA ASP A 15 -0.24 -3.49 -21.33
C ASP A 15 0.03 -4.99 -21.52
N ALA A 16 1.01 -5.35 -22.38
CA ALA A 16 1.40 -6.74 -22.61
C ALA A 16 1.99 -7.39 -21.35
N LEU A 17 2.90 -6.72 -20.64
CA LEU A 17 3.45 -7.21 -19.38
C LEU A 17 2.38 -7.39 -18.31
N PHE A 18 1.42 -6.48 -18.26
CA PHE A 18 0.33 -6.53 -17.32
C PHE A 18 -0.61 -7.71 -17.58
N ALA A 19 -0.93 -7.99 -18.84
CA ALA A 19 -1.70 -9.17 -19.21
C ALA A 19 -1.02 -10.46 -18.71
N HIS A 20 0.28 -10.62 -18.97
CA HIS A 20 1.04 -11.79 -18.48
C HIS A 20 1.15 -11.86 -16.96
N LEU A 21 1.31 -10.72 -16.29
CA LEU A 21 1.33 -10.67 -14.82
C LEU A 21 -0.02 -11.10 -14.23
N SER A 22 -1.12 -10.70 -14.87
CA SER A 22 -2.49 -11.03 -14.45
C SER A 22 -2.79 -12.53 -14.52
N ASP A 23 -2.20 -13.23 -15.48
CA ASP A 23 -2.33 -14.68 -15.60
C ASP A 23 -1.51 -15.43 -14.54
N ALA A 24 -0.42 -14.83 -14.05
CA ALA A 24 0.52 -15.47 -13.12
C ALA A 24 0.29 -15.13 -11.65
N VAL A 25 -0.32 -13.98 -11.35
CA VAL A 25 -0.53 -13.47 -9.99
C VAL A 25 -2.02 -13.19 -9.79
N ASP A 26 -2.59 -13.72 -8.70
CA ASP A 26 -3.95 -13.38 -8.30
C ASP A 26 -4.04 -11.91 -7.87
N MET A 27 -4.41 -11.06 -8.83
CA MET A 27 -4.64 -9.63 -8.62
C MET A 27 -6.09 -9.30 -8.28
N SER A 28 -6.93 -10.32 -7.99
CA SER A 28 -8.34 -10.06 -7.72
C SER A 28 -8.52 -9.24 -6.44
N ARG A 29 -9.28 -8.16 -6.59
CA ARG A 29 -9.67 -7.24 -5.53
C ARG A 29 -10.69 -7.88 -4.61
N GLU A 30 -10.50 -7.74 -3.30
CA GLU A 30 -11.56 -8.08 -2.34
C GLU A 30 -12.68 -7.03 -2.44
N ALA A 31 -13.90 -7.49 -2.74
CA ALA A 31 -15.06 -6.61 -2.85
C ALA A 31 -15.43 -6.05 -1.47
N ALA A 32 -15.74 -4.75 -1.41
CA ALA A 32 -16.20 -4.17 -0.15
C ALA A 32 -17.55 -4.79 0.25
N PRO A 33 -17.73 -5.23 1.50
CA PRO A 33 -19.02 -5.71 1.95
C PRO A 33 -20.05 -4.58 1.89
N ALA A 34 -21.26 -4.91 1.46
CA ALA A 34 -22.39 -3.99 1.47
C ALA A 34 -22.86 -3.75 2.91
N LEU A 35 -22.21 -2.81 3.60
CA LEU A 35 -22.53 -2.45 4.98
C LEU A 35 -23.34 -1.15 5.01
N ILE A 36 -24.47 -1.20 5.70
CA ILE A 36 -25.28 -0.02 6.01
C ILE A 36 -24.95 0.35 7.46
N ALA A 37 -24.52 1.59 7.67
CA ALA A 37 -24.30 2.09 9.02
C ALA A 37 -25.64 2.07 9.78
N PRO A 38 -25.70 1.49 11.00
CA PRO A 38 -26.93 1.47 11.77
C PRO A 38 -27.37 2.90 12.07
N GLU A 39 -28.67 3.15 11.98
CA GLU A 39 -29.25 4.44 12.30
C GLU A 39 -29.26 4.65 13.80
N LYS A 40 -28.80 5.83 14.23
CA LYS A 40 -28.74 6.18 15.65
C LYS A 40 -30.17 6.43 16.17
N PRO A 41 -30.65 5.71 17.19
CA PRO A 41 -32.01 5.90 17.69
C PRO A 41 -32.16 7.25 18.38
N GLU A 42 -33.40 7.73 18.39
CA GLU A 42 -33.79 8.93 19.13
C GLU A 42 -33.44 8.76 20.62
N HIS A 43 -32.94 9.82 21.27
CA HIS A 43 -32.52 9.82 22.68
C HIS A 43 -31.34 8.91 23.05
N TYR A 44 -30.62 8.29 22.10
CA TYR A 44 -29.44 7.47 22.39
C TYR A 44 -28.44 8.16 23.34
N ALA A 45 -28.15 9.45 23.11
CA ALA A 45 -27.17 10.18 23.93
C ALA A 45 -27.64 10.34 25.39
N GLU A 46 -28.94 10.60 25.60
CA GLU A 46 -29.56 10.71 26.92
C GLU A 46 -29.51 9.37 27.65
N VAL A 47 -29.84 8.27 26.95
CA VAL A 47 -29.76 6.92 27.49
C VAL A 47 -28.33 6.55 27.88
N LYS A 48 -27.32 6.82 27.03
CA LYS A 48 -25.91 6.54 27.38
C LYS A 48 -25.43 7.37 28.56
N SER A 49 -25.79 8.65 28.62
CA SER A 49 -25.47 9.52 29.76
C SER A 49 -26.10 8.98 31.05
N GLY A 50 -27.38 8.60 31.00
CA GLY A 50 -28.08 8.03 32.14
C GLY A 50 -27.50 6.68 32.59
N LEU A 51 -27.14 5.79 31.67
CA LEU A 51 -26.45 4.53 31.99
C LEU A 51 -25.08 4.78 32.64
N HIS A 52 -24.35 5.79 32.17
CA HIS A 52 -23.09 6.18 32.78
C HIS A 52 -23.30 6.69 34.21
N SER A 53 -24.27 7.57 34.44
CA SER A 53 -24.61 8.03 35.79
C SER A 53 -25.05 6.90 36.71
N ILE A 54 -25.86 5.94 36.23
CA ILE A 54 -26.24 4.75 37.02
C ILE A 54 -24.99 3.94 37.40
N ALA A 55 -24.07 3.73 36.45
CA ALA A 55 -22.83 3.00 36.70
C ALA A 55 -21.93 3.72 37.72
N GLU A 56 -21.79 5.05 37.64
CA GLU A 56 -21.05 5.83 38.64
C GLU A 56 -21.64 5.68 40.04
N HIS A 57 -22.97 5.73 40.17
CA HIS A 57 -23.65 5.56 41.47
C HIS A 57 -23.58 4.13 42.02
N ALA A 58 -23.34 3.13 41.16
CA ALA A 58 -23.16 1.73 41.54
C ALA A 58 -21.71 1.40 41.97
N ILE A 59 -20.73 2.18 41.49
CA ILE A 59 -19.29 1.97 41.77
C ILE A 59 -18.79 2.90 42.90
N ASP A 60 -19.63 3.82 43.40
CA ASP A 60 -19.30 4.74 44.49
C ASP A 60 -18.66 4.00 45.70
N PRO A 61 -17.37 4.26 46.01
CA PRO A 61 -16.67 3.60 47.09
C PRO A 61 -17.31 3.81 48.47
N ALA A 62 -18.09 4.88 48.65
CA ALA A 62 -18.83 5.13 49.89
C ALA A 62 -19.97 4.13 50.13
N ARG A 63 -20.49 3.49 49.07
CA ARG A 63 -21.51 2.43 49.13
C ARG A 63 -20.92 1.02 49.21
N ALA A 64 -19.65 0.83 48.86
CA ALA A 64 -18.98 -0.47 48.84
C ALA A 64 -18.70 -1.08 50.25
N GLN A 65 -19.01 -0.35 51.32
CA GLN A 65 -18.79 -0.81 52.71
C GLN A 65 -19.91 -1.70 53.26
N GLU A 66 -21.10 -1.73 52.64
CA GLU A 66 -22.14 -2.70 53.00
C GLU A 66 -21.86 -4.05 52.33
N ARG A 67 -21.61 -5.09 53.14
CA ARG A 67 -21.33 -6.44 52.65
C ARG A 67 -22.56 -6.96 51.90
N ARG A 68 -22.47 -7.00 50.57
CA ARG A 68 -23.34 -7.80 49.70
C ARG A 68 -23.16 -9.27 50.07
N THR A 69 -24.05 -9.81 50.91
CA THR A 69 -23.89 -11.16 51.48
C THR A 69 -24.63 -12.24 50.70
N ASP A 70 -25.69 -11.88 49.97
CA ASP A 70 -26.45 -12.82 49.14
C ASP A 70 -27.01 -12.16 47.85
N SER A 71 -27.65 -12.98 47.01
CA SER A 71 -28.28 -12.53 45.76
C SER A 71 -29.48 -11.59 45.96
N THR A 72 -30.12 -11.63 47.13
CA THR A 72 -31.29 -10.81 47.45
C THR A 72 -30.88 -9.38 47.78
N ASP A 73 -29.76 -9.20 48.48
CA ASP A 73 -29.16 -7.90 48.74
C ASP A 73 -28.77 -7.20 47.43
N VAL A 74 -28.12 -7.94 46.52
CA VAL A 74 -27.76 -7.44 45.18
C VAL A 74 -29.00 -7.03 44.37
N ALA A 75 -30.07 -7.84 44.42
CA ALA A 75 -31.32 -7.52 43.74
C ALA A 75 -31.98 -6.25 44.32
N ARG A 76 -32.00 -6.09 45.65
CA ARG A 76 -32.57 -4.91 46.33
C ARG A 76 -31.81 -3.63 45.97
N GLU A 77 -30.48 -3.70 45.95
CA GLU A 77 -29.62 -2.58 45.56
C GLU A 77 -29.84 -2.19 44.10
N LEU A 78 -29.88 -3.17 43.19
CA LEU A 78 -30.18 -2.93 41.78
C LEU A 78 -31.55 -2.27 41.58
N VAL A 79 -32.59 -2.76 42.27
CA VAL A 79 -33.93 -2.17 42.22
C VAL A 79 -33.92 -0.72 42.72
N SER A 80 -33.20 -0.42 43.80
CA SER A 80 -33.06 0.95 44.31
C SER A 80 -32.39 1.88 43.30
N LEU A 81 -31.30 1.43 42.68
CA LEU A 81 -30.56 2.18 41.66
C LEU A 81 -31.43 2.50 40.43
N LEU A 82 -32.19 1.51 39.95
CA LEU A 82 -33.10 1.69 38.82
C LEU A 82 -34.27 2.63 39.17
N ALA A 83 -34.81 2.53 40.39
CA ALA A 83 -35.87 3.42 40.86
C ALA A 83 -35.39 4.86 41.06
N ASP A 84 -34.15 5.06 41.50
CA ASP A 84 -33.50 6.38 41.55
C ASP A 84 -33.32 6.96 40.15
N ALA A 85 -32.87 6.15 39.19
CA ALA A 85 -32.72 6.56 37.79
C ALA A 85 -34.06 6.94 37.15
N ALA A 86 -35.12 6.17 37.38
CA ALA A 86 -36.47 6.47 36.93
C ALA A 86 -36.94 7.83 37.46
N ARG A 87 -36.74 8.11 38.76
CA ARG A 87 -37.08 9.40 39.38
C ARG A 87 -36.32 10.58 38.81
N ARG A 88 -35.12 10.36 38.28
CA ARG A 88 -34.29 11.38 37.60
C ARG A 88 -34.63 11.55 36.12
N GLY A 89 -35.66 10.87 35.61
CA GLY A 89 -36.10 10.98 34.23
C GLY A 89 -35.36 10.07 33.25
N PHE A 90 -34.75 8.98 33.73
CA PHE A 90 -34.14 7.99 32.84
C PHE A 90 -35.17 7.33 31.92
N ARG A 91 -34.87 7.32 30.62
CA ARG A 91 -35.75 6.82 29.56
C ARG A 91 -35.59 5.32 29.33
N PHE A 92 -36.21 4.52 30.20
CA PHE A 92 -36.23 3.06 30.05
C PHE A 92 -36.90 2.59 28.75
N ASP A 93 -37.85 3.36 28.22
CA ASP A 93 -38.51 3.14 26.92
C ASP A 93 -37.51 3.15 25.76
N ALA A 94 -36.48 3.99 25.83
CA ALA A 94 -35.45 4.13 24.81
C ALA A 94 -34.22 3.22 25.05
N LEU A 95 -34.21 2.44 26.14
CA LEU A 95 -33.07 1.60 26.50
C LEU A 95 -32.83 0.46 25.50
N ALA A 96 -33.88 -0.30 25.15
CA ALA A 96 -33.75 -1.43 24.24
C ALA A 96 -33.23 -1.01 22.84
N PRO A 97 -33.80 0.01 22.17
CA PRO A 97 -33.26 0.52 20.91
C PRO A 97 -31.80 0.98 21.01
N ALA A 98 -31.40 1.60 22.13
CA ALA A 98 -30.02 2.05 22.33
C ALA A 98 -29.02 0.88 22.45
N LEU A 99 -29.41 -0.20 23.13
CA LEU A 99 -28.59 -1.42 23.24
C LEU A 99 -28.51 -2.18 21.92
N GLU A 100 -29.63 -2.29 21.19
CA GLU A 100 -29.67 -2.87 19.84
C GLU A 100 -28.76 -2.09 18.88
N TYR A 101 -28.78 -0.75 18.96
CA TYR A 101 -27.87 0.10 18.22
C TYR A 101 -26.40 -0.17 18.58
N ASP A 102 -26.05 -0.28 19.87
CA ASP A 102 -24.67 -0.58 20.30
C ASP A 102 -24.18 -1.92 19.74
N GLU A 103 -25.01 -2.96 19.79
CA GLU A 103 -24.69 -4.27 19.21
C GLU A 103 -24.55 -4.22 17.69
N ALA A 104 -25.50 -3.59 17.01
CA ALA A 104 -25.47 -3.42 15.56
C ALA A 104 -24.23 -2.63 15.12
N HIS A 105 -23.89 -1.56 15.84
CA HIS A 105 -22.73 -0.72 15.55
C HIS A 105 -21.41 -1.44 15.84
N LYS A 106 -21.35 -2.27 16.89
CA LYS A 106 -20.20 -3.14 17.17
C LYS A 106 -19.99 -4.18 16.06
N ARG A 107 -21.06 -4.83 15.59
CA ARG A 107 -21.01 -5.79 14.47
C ARG A 107 -20.59 -5.09 13.18
N TYR A 108 -21.18 -3.92 12.89
CA TYR A 108 -20.81 -3.06 11.76
C TYR A 108 -19.32 -2.77 11.76
N ARG A 109 -18.77 -2.18 12.84
CA ARG A 109 -17.33 -1.88 12.97
C ARG A 109 -16.46 -3.12 12.87
N SER A 110 -16.82 -4.21 13.54
CA SER A 110 -16.05 -5.46 13.47
C SER A 110 -15.94 -5.97 12.04
N THR A 111 -17.00 -5.89 11.24
CA THR A 111 -16.94 -6.31 9.83
C THR A 111 -16.07 -5.37 8.99
N MET A 112 -16.13 -4.06 9.25
CA MET A 112 -15.24 -3.08 8.61
C MET A 112 -13.76 -3.39 8.92
N ASP A 113 -13.43 -3.66 10.18
CA ASP A 113 -12.07 -3.95 10.63
C ASP A 113 -11.54 -5.28 10.09
N VAL A 114 -12.40 -6.29 9.95
CA VAL A 114 -12.05 -7.57 9.33
C VAL A 114 -11.75 -7.37 7.84
N TYR A 115 -12.62 -6.68 7.11
CA TYR A 115 -12.39 -6.36 5.71
C TYR A 115 -11.11 -5.55 5.52
N ALA A 116 -10.90 -4.48 6.31
CA ALA A 116 -9.71 -3.64 6.18
C ALA A 116 -8.42 -4.44 6.38
N ARG A 117 -8.36 -5.31 7.40
CA ARG A 117 -7.18 -6.15 7.66
C ARG A 117 -6.96 -7.19 6.56
N ASN A 118 -8.01 -7.88 6.12
CA ASN A 118 -7.91 -8.93 5.12
C ASN A 118 -7.53 -8.38 3.74
N SER A 119 -8.21 -7.32 3.33
CA SER A 119 -7.97 -6.67 2.03
C SER A 119 -6.59 -6.02 1.98
N ASP A 120 -6.11 -5.40 3.06
CA ASP A 120 -4.74 -4.88 3.15
C ASP A 120 -3.71 -6.02 3.08
N ALA A 121 -3.88 -7.08 3.86
CA ALA A 121 -2.97 -8.22 3.84
C ALA A 121 -2.94 -8.94 2.47
N ARG A 122 -4.06 -8.96 1.74
CA ARG A 122 -4.15 -9.47 0.37
C ARG A 122 -3.44 -8.53 -0.61
N ALA A 123 -3.72 -7.24 -0.55
CA ALA A 123 -3.09 -6.23 -1.40
C ALA A 123 -1.57 -6.21 -1.20
N GLN A 124 -1.07 -6.26 0.03
CA GLN A 124 0.38 -6.31 0.31
C GLN A 124 1.06 -7.58 -0.24
N ARG A 125 0.37 -8.72 -0.23
CA ARG A 125 0.88 -9.95 -0.88
C ARG A 125 0.99 -9.78 -2.40
N ALA A 126 -0.02 -9.19 -3.03
CA ALA A 126 0.01 -8.88 -4.45
C ALA A 126 1.10 -7.83 -4.78
N VAL A 127 1.25 -6.77 -3.97
CA VAL A 127 2.34 -5.79 -4.09
C VAL A 127 3.70 -6.46 -4.11
N LYS A 128 3.95 -7.41 -3.20
CA LYS A 128 5.22 -8.14 -3.16
C LYS A 128 5.48 -8.92 -4.45
N ALA A 129 4.49 -9.65 -4.95
CA ALA A 129 4.62 -10.40 -6.21
C ALA A 129 4.88 -9.48 -7.41
N VAL A 130 4.16 -8.35 -7.49
CA VAL A 130 4.37 -7.31 -8.53
C VAL A 130 5.79 -6.72 -8.42
N GLN A 131 6.27 -6.47 -7.20
CA GLN A 131 7.60 -5.92 -6.94
C GLN A 131 8.70 -6.91 -7.35
N ASP A 132 8.56 -8.21 -7.05
CA ASP A 132 9.52 -9.24 -7.46
C ASP A 132 9.68 -9.30 -8.99
N TRP A 133 8.57 -9.23 -9.74
CA TRP A 133 8.60 -9.15 -11.21
C TRP A 133 9.22 -7.84 -11.71
N THR A 134 8.86 -6.73 -11.08
CA THR A 134 9.40 -5.41 -11.44
C THR A 134 10.91 -5.35 -11.21
N ASP A 135 11.41 -5.97 -10.13
CA ASP A 135 12.84 -6.03 -9.82
C ASP A 135 13.61 -6.90 -10.82
N ASP A 136 13.02 -8.01 -11.28
CA ASP A 136 13.58 -8.84 -12.35
C ASP A 136 13.67 -8.08 -13.68
N LEU A 137 12.65 -7.30 -14.04
CA LEU A 137 12.65 -6.47 -15.25
C LEU A 137 13.61 -5.26 -15.13
N LEU A 138 13.72 -4.66 -13.93
CA LEU A 138 14.72 -3.63 -13.66
C LEU A 138 16.14 -4.19 -13.77
N ALA A 139 16.37 -5.44 -13.38
CA ALA A 139 17.65 -6.10 -13.54
C ALA A 139 18.04 -6.21 -15.02
N VAL A 140 17.08 -6.46 -15.92
CA VAL A 140 17.32 -6.40 -17.38
C VAL A 140 17.82 -5.02 -17.79
N LEU A 141 17.13 -3.95 -17.39
CA LEU A 141 17.56 -2.57 -17.71
C LEU A 141 18.97 -2.25 -17.18
N GLN A 142 19.30 -2.72 -15.97
CA GLN A 142 20.62 -2.54 -15.37
C GLN A 142 21.71 -3.29 -16.14
N VAL A 143 21.44 -4.53 -16.53
CA VAL A 143 22.37 -5.36 -17.29
C VAL A 143 22.53 -4.83 -18.72
N CYS A 144 21.46 -4.40 -19.39
CA CYS A 144 21.53 -3.71 -20.69
C CYS A 144 22.46 -2.50 -20.63
N LYS A 145 22.36 -1.69 -19.57
CA LYS A 145 23.22 -0.52 -19.38
C LYS A 145 24.69 -0.89 -19.17
N ALA A 146 24.98 -2.02 -18.54
CA ALA A 146 26.33 -2.44 -18.22
C ALA A 146 27.02 -3.21 -19.34
N LEU A 147 26.29 -4.11 -20.01
CA LEU A 147 26.85 -5.03 -21.00
C LEU A 147 26.63 -4.56 -22.44
N GLY A 148 25.64 -3.70 -22.69
CA GLY A 148 25.20 -3.30 -24.02
C GLY A 148 23.92 -4.04 -24.45
N ILE A 149 23.12 -3.37 -25.29
CA ILE A 149 21.78 -3.84 -25.67
C ILE A 149 21.84 -5.09 -26.56
N GLU A 150 22.75 -5.12 -27.54
CA GLU A 150 22.87 -6.22 -28.51
C GLU A 150 23.06 -7.58 -27.82
N GLU A 151 23.99 -7.61 -26.87
CA GLU A 151 24.32 -8.78 -26.06
C GLU A 151 23.14 -9.30 -25.22
N VAL A 152 22.36 -8.38 -24.66
CA VAL A 152 21.19 -8.75 -23.85
C VAL A 152 20.04 -9.25 -24.73
N VAL A 153 19.89 -8.71 -25.94
CA VAL A 153 18.93 -9.22 -26.92
C VAL A 153 19.32 -10.62 -27.39
N GLU A 154 20.62 -10.91 -27.58
CA GLU A 154 21.09 -12.25 -27.90
C GLU A 154 20.79 -13.23 -26.75
N ALA A 155 21.10 -12.86 -25.51
CA ALA A 155 20.79 -13.68 -24.34
C ALA A 155 19.29 -13.94 -24.15
N GLN A 156 18.41 -13.05 -24.64
CA GLN A 156 16.96 -13.22 -24.62
C GLN A 156 16.48 -14.38 -25.49
N ALA A 157 17.23 -14.73 -26.54
CA ALA A 157 16.90 -15.85 -27.43
C ALA A 157 16.98 -17.22 -26.75
N ALA A 158 17.63 -17.30 -25.57
CA ALA A 158 17.76 -18.53 -24.80
C ALA A 158 16.40 -19.13 -24.39
N ASP A 159 16.32 -20.46 -24.35
CA ASP A 159 15.08 -21.21 -24.10
C ASP A 159 14.55 -21.15 -22.67
N ASN A 160 15.40 -20.81 -21.71
CA ASN A 160 14.99 -20.71 -20.32
C ASN A 160 15.87 -19.73 -19.54
N LYS A 161 15.40 -19.37 -18.34
CA LYS A 161 16.06 -18.42 -17.43
C LYS A 161 17.50 -18.80 -17.07
N LEU A 162 17.82 -20.09 -16.96
CA LEU A 162 19.16 -20.54 -16.59
C LEU A 162 20.13 -20.28 -17.74
N LEU A 163 19.76 -20.66 -18.96
CA LEU A 163 20.56 -20.41 -20.16
C LEU A 163 20.72 -18.90 -20.42
N ALA A 164 19.64 -18.12 -20.27
CA ALA A 164 19.71 -16.67 -20.38
C ALA A 164 20.68 -16.06 -19.35
N SER A 165 20.60 -16.48 -18.08
CA SER A 165 21.54 -16.04 -17.04
C SER A 165 22.98 -16.48 -17.31
N THR A 166 23.21 -17.70 -17.80
CA THR A 166 24.56 -18.18 -18.12
C THR A 166 25.16 -17.40 -19.29
N ALA A 167 24.38 -17.10 -20.33
CA ALA A 167 24.82 -16.26 -21.44
C ALA A 167 25.22 -14.86 -20.96
N LEU A 168 24.35 -14.19 -20.20
CA LEU A 168 24.64 -12.88 -19.60
C LEU A 168 25.88 -12.90 -18.71
N ARG A 169 26.07 -13.99 -17.94
CA ARG A 169 27.25 -14.14 -17.07
C ARG A 169 28.53 -14.25 -17.88
N PHE A 170 28.54 -15.08 -18.92
CA PHE A 170 29.71 -15.25 -19.78
C PHE A 170 30.12 -13.93 -20.43
N ILE A 171 29.15 -13.19 -20.98
CA ILE A 171 29.37 -11.87 -21.57
C ILE A 171 29.90 -10.87 -20.53
N ALA A 172 29.37 -10.91 -19.31
CA ALA A 172 29.84 -10.04 -18.23
C ALA A 172 31.28 -10.35 -17.79
N GLU A 173 31.65 -11.63 -17.73
CA GLU A 173 33.02 -12.08 -17.41
C GLU A 173 34.00 -11.77 -18.55
N GLU A 174 33.55 -11.75 -19.81
CA GLU A 174 34.36 -11.41 -20.98
C GLU A 174 34.59 -9.89 -21.13
N ARG A 175 33.55 -9.07 -20.91
CA ARG A 175 33.62 -7.61 -21.08
C ARG A 175 34.13 -6.85 -19.86
N GLY A 176 34.05 -7.45 -18.67
CA GLY A 176 34.35 -6.80 -17.40
C GLY A 176 35.44 -7.51 -16.59
N SER A 177 35.90 -6.88 -15.51
CA SER A 177 36.61 -7.62 -14.47
C SER A 177 35.64 -8.54 -13.73
N VAL A 178 36.12 -9.68 -13.23
CA VAL A 178 35.32 -10.63 -12.41
C VAL A 178 34.54 -9.93 -11.29
N SER A 179 35.11 -8.86 -10.73
CA SER A 179 34.46 -8.01 -9.71
C SER A 179 33.22 -7.27 -10.24
N VAL A 180 33.23 -6.75 -11.46
CA VAL A 180 32.07 -6.07 -12.09
C VAL A 180 30.98 -7.09 -12.45
N ALA A 181 31.36 -8.23 -13.02
CA ALA A 181 30.43 -9.31 -13.35
C ALA A 181 29.69 -9.82 -12.11
N SER A 182 30.39 -9.96 -10.97
CA SER A 182 29.80 -10.39 -9.70
C SER A 182 28.80 -9.40 -9.09
N ALA A 183 28.85 -8.12 -9.48
CA ALA A 183 27.98 -7.08 -8.96
C ALA A 183 26.67 -6.93 -9.74
N LEU A 184 26.57 -7.53 -10.93
CA LEU A 184 25.39 -7.45 -11.78
C LEU A 184 24.30 -8.43 -11.35
N PRO A 185 23.01 -8.06 -11.42
CA PRO A 185 21.90 -8.92 -11.04
C PRO A 185 21.56 -9.96 -12.14
N ILE A 186 22.54 -10.77 -12.56
CA ILE A 186 22.45 -11.65 -13.73
C ILE A 186 21.32 -12.68 -13.65
N VAL A 187 21.10 -13.26 -12.47
CA VAL A 187 20.03 -14.27 -12.28
C VAL A 187 18.64 -13.62 -12.37
N ALA A 188 18.47 -12.43 -11.79
CA ALA A 188 17.23 -11.67 -11.88
C ALA A 188 16.97 -11.19 -13.31
N ALA A 189 18.01 -10.70 -14.01
CA ALA A 189 17.91 -10.31 -15.40
C ALA A 189 17.52 -11.49 -16.30
N GLY A 190 18.10 -12.68 -16.10
CA GLY A 190 17.70 -13.88 -16.87
C GLY A 190 16.25 -14.29 -16.65
N ARG A 191 15.70 -14.11 -15.43
CA ARG A 191 14.25 -14.27 -15.19
C ARG A 191 13.44 -13.18 -15.90
N GLY A 192 13.86 -11.92 -15.81
CA GLY A 192 13.21 -10.80 -16.49
C GLY A 192 13.17 -10.97 -18.01
N LEU A 193 14.23 -11.50 -18.63
CA LEU A 193 14.26 -11.82 -20.05
C LEU A 193 13.20 -12.85 -20.46
N MET A 194 12.94 -13.85 -19.61
CA MET A 194 11.88 -14.83 -19.87
C MET A 194 10.49 -14.20 -19.75
N VAL A 195 10.29 -13.27 -18.81
CA VAL A 195 9.05 -12.50 -18.70
C VAL A 195 8.84 -11.65 -19.95
N LEU A 196 9.86 -10.92 -20.40
CA LEU A 196 9.82 -10.13 -21.63
C LEU A 196 9.53 -10.99 -22.87
N ARG A 197 10.23 -12.12 -23.02
CA ARG A 197 10.01 -13.06 -24.12
C ARG A 197 8.59 -13.60 -24.14
N SER A 198 8.07 -13.98 -22.97
CA SER A 198 6.69 -14.48 -22.84
C SER A 198 5.68 -13.41 -23.22
N ALA A 199 5.98 -12.15 -22.89
CA ALA A 199 5.19 -10.97 -23.28
C ALA A 199 5.40 -10.48 -24.72
N GLY A 200 6.24 -11.15 -25.52
CA GLY A 200 6.53 -10.74 -26.89
C GLY A 200 7.30 -9.41 -26.99
N ILE A 201 8.00 -9.01 -25.93
CA ILE A 201 8.73 -7.74 -25.86
C ILE A 201 10.23 -8.02 -25.97
N GLN A 202 10.92 -7.33 -26.86
CA GLN A 202 12.39 -7.38 -26.92
C GLN A 202 13.03 -6.52 -25.83
N ALA A 203 14.19 -6.94 -25.32
CA ALA A 203 14.87 -6.28 -24.22
C ALA A 203 15.24 -4.81 -24.51
N ASP A 204 15.52 -4.46 -25.77
CA ASP A 204 15.84 -3.09 -26.21
C ASP A 204 14.64 -2.15 -26.20
N LYS A 205 13.42 -2.70 -26.23
CA LYS A 205 12.16 -1.92 -26.20
C LYS A 205 11.71 -1.62 -24.78
N LEU A 206 12.23 -2.30 -23.78
CA LEU A 206 11.86 -2.05 -22.39
C LEU A 206 12.46 -0.73 -21.91
N THR A 207 11.64 0.13 -21.34
CA THR A 207 12.06 1.37 -20.67
C THR A 207 11.62 1.39 -19.21
N GLN A 208 12.24 2.28 -18.41
CA GLN A 208 11.78 2.50 -17.02
C GLN A 208 10.33 3.01 -16.98
N SER A 209 9.91 3.82 -17.96
CA SER A 209 8.55 4.33 -18.07
C SER A 209 7.53 3.20 -18.26
N ASP A 210 7.90 2.13 -19.00
CA ASP A 210 7.04 0.95 -19.16
C ASP A 210 6.84 0.22 -17.83
N LEU A 211 7.88 0.14 -16.99
CA LEU A 211 7.77 -0.46 -15.66
C LEU A 211 6.94 0.41 -14.70
N GLU A 212 7.08 1.73 -14.78
CA GLU A 212 6.22 2.66 -14.02
C GLU A 212 4.75 2.51 -14.44
N ALA A 213 4.50 2.33 -15.74
CA ALA A 213 3.18 2.12 -16.32
C ALA A 213 2.59 0.74 -15.98
N LEU A 214 3.40 -0.32 -15.93
CA LEU A 214 3.03 -1.67 -15.50
C LEU A 214 2.58 -1.66 -14.04
N VAL A 215 3.43 -1.12 -13.16
CA VAL A 215 3.15 -1.01 -11.72
C VAL A 215 1.90 -0.16 -11.47
N THR A 216 1.67 0.89 -12.27
CA THR A 216 0.46 1.69 -12.19
C THR A 216 -0.81 0.86 -12.46
N ARG A 217 -0.79 0.01 -13.50
CA ARG A 217 -1.92 -0.87 -13.81
C ARG A 217 -2.16 -1.89 -12.71
N ALA A 218 -1.10 -2.58 -12.27
CA ALA A 218 -1.18 -3.51 -11.14
C ALA A 218 -1.71 -2.84 -9.87
N ALA A 219 -1.23 -1.63 -9.56
CA ALA A 219 -1.70 -0.88 -8.40
C ALA A 219 -3.20 -0.56 -8.46
N LEU A 220 -3.75 -0.26 -9.64
CA LEU A 220 -5.18 0.01 -9.82
C LEU A 220 -6.04 -1.23 -9.58
N ASP A 221 -5.57 -2.40 -10.03
CA ASP A 221 -6.30 -3.66 -9.92
C ASP A 221 -6.27 -4.24 -8.50
N ILE A 222 -5.13 -4.13 -7.80
CA ILE A 222 -4.97 -4.68 -6.45
C ILE A 222 -5.46 -3.76 -5.32
N MET A 223 -5.65 -2.46 -5.61
CA MET A 223 -6.08 -1.48 -4.60
C MET A 223 -7.42 -1.90 -4.00
N PRO A 224 -7.55 -2.08 -2.67
CA PRO A 224 -8.83 -2.45 -2.05
C PRO A 224 -9.98 -1.50 -2.40
N GLU A 225 -11.21 -2.02 -2.37
CA GLU A 225 -12.38 -1.18 -2.62
C GLU A 225 -12.62 -0.20 -1.47
N PRO A 226 -12.76 1.11 -1.77
CA PRO A 226 -13.04 2.08 -0.72
C PRO A 226 -14.39 1.76 -0.08
N MET A 227 -14.36 1.56 1.23
CA MET A 227 -15.57 1.35 2.01
C MET A 227 -16.20 2.70 2.39
N PRO A 228 -17.49 2.94 2.08
CA PRO A 228 -18.17 4.16 2.48
C PRO A 228 -18.12 4.35 4.00
N GLY A 229 -17.79 5.56 4.46
CA GLY A 229 -17.75 5.88 5.91
C GLY A 229 -16.58 5.30 6.71
N TYR A 230 -15.77 4.39 6.14
CA TYR A 230 -14.49 3.99 6.73
C TYR A 230 -13.43 5.02 6.36
N GLY A 231 -13.27 6.03 7.22
CA GLY A 231 -12.29 7.08 7.01
C GLY A 231 -10.88 6.51 6.80
N LEU A 232 -10.27 6.83 5.66
CA LEU A 232 -8.82 6.96 5.40
C LEU A 232 -7.89 5.75 5.66
N ASN A 233 -8.37 4.60 6.13
CA ASN A 233 -7.51 3.50 6.57
C ASN A 233 -7.29 2.36 5.55
N ILE A 234 -7.54 2.60 4.25
CA ILE A 234 -6.91 1.72 3.25
C ILE A 234 -5.46 2.19 3.14
N SER A 235 -4.54 1.31 3.50
CA SER A 235 -3.11 1.63 3.46
C SER A 235 -2.73 2.04 2.03
N THR A 236 -1.95 3.11 1.93
CA THR A 236 -1.45 3.55 0.63
C THR A 236 -0.46 2.51 0.14
N LEU A 237 -0.70 1.91 -1.02
CA LEU A 237 0.21 0.94 -1.61
C LEU A 237 1.43 1.68 -2.14
N ARG A 238 2.61 1.11 -1.90
CA ARG A 238 3.89 1.74 -2.27
C ARG A 238 4.72 0.72 -3.03
N PHE A 239 5.16 1.14 -4.20
CA PHE A 239 6.01 0.35 -5.08
C PHE A 239 7.26 1.13 -5.38
N ARG A 240 8.29 0.40 -5.79
CA ARG A 240 9.56 0.97 -6.19
C ARG A 240 9.89 0.54 -7.61
N VAL A 241 10.28 1.50 -8.43
CA VAL A 241 10.73 1.25 -9.81
C VAL A 241 12.08 1.90 -10.00
N GLY A 242 13.14 1.19 -9.63
CA GLY A 242 14.49 1.74 -9.62
C GLY A 242 14.61 2.94 -8.66
N THR A 243 14.84 4.12 -9.23
CA THR A 243 14.93 5.41 -8.51
C THR A 243 13.59 6.08 -8.28
N SER A 244 12.53 5.56 -8.89
CA SER A 244 11.16 6.04 -8.72
C SER A 244 10.44 5.32 -7.58
N LYS A 245 9.55 6.04 -6.91
CA LYS A 245 8.60 5.48 -5.94
C LYS A 245 7.18 5.78 -6.43
N ILE A 246 6.37 4.75 -6.60
CA ILE A 246 4.97 4.90 -6.98
C ILE A 246 4.12 4.69 -5.73
N THR A 247 3.23 5.64 -5.46
CA THR A 247 2.33 5.58 -4.32
C THR A 247 0.90 5.60 -4.84
N ALA A 248 0.18 4.51 -4.63
CA ALA A 248 -1.21 4.38 -5.03
C ALA A 248 -2.11 4.55 -3.81
N GLY A 249 -3.10 5.43 -3.93
CA GLY A 249 -4.17 5.57 -2.96
C GLY A 249 -5.54 5.52 -3.62
N PRO A 250 -6.63 5.65 -2.84
CA PRO A 250 -8.00 5.54 -3.37
C PRO A 250 -8.36 6.58 -4.44
N ARG A 251 -7.66 7.74 -4.45
CA ARG A 251 -7.92 8.83 -5.39
C ARG A 251 -7.04 8.77 -6.63
N ALA A 252 -5.75 8.47 -6.45
CA ALA A 252 -4.74 8.59 -7.49
C ALA A 252 -3.50 7.72 -7.23
N VAL A 253 -2.80 7.43 -8.32
CA VAL A 253 -1.47 6.83 -8.35
C VAL A 253 -0.48 7.93 -8.71
N ILE A 254 0.44 8.22 -7.80
CA ILE A 254 1.39 9.33 -7.92
C ILE A 254 2.82 8.79 -8.00
N LEU A 255 3.56 9.27 -8.98
CA LEU A 255 5.00 9.05 -9.12
C LEU A 255 5.76 10.04 -8.24
N TYR A 256 6.72 9.53 -7.50
CA TYR A 256 7.68 10.30 -6.72
C TYR A 256 9.09 10.00 -7.21
N ARG A 257 9.91 11.04 -7.31
CA ARG A 257 11.31 10.93 -7.73
C ARG A 257 12.23 11.67 -6.77
N GLU A 258 13.49 11.24 -6.74
CA GLU A 258 14.53 11.95 -6.01
C GLU A 258 14.85 13.27 -6.72
N ALA A 259 14.89 14.35 -5.94
CA ALA A 259 15.24 15.68 -6.39
C ALA A 259 16.32 16.26 -5.48
N GLN A 260 17.26 16.99 -6.09
CA GLN A 260 18.19 17.83 -5.37
C GLN A 260 17.50 19.15 -5.05
N THR A 261 17.49 19.52 -3.77
CA THR A 261 17.01 20.82 -3.28
C THR A 261 18.16 21.56 -2.59
N GLN A 262 17.94 22.82 -2.21
CA GLN A 262 18.93 23.58 -1.43
C GLN A 262 19.26 22.93 -0.08
N GLY A 263 18.30 22.22 0.53
CA GLY A 263 18.47 21.49 1.79
C GLY A 263 19.01 20.06 1.64
N GLY A 264 19.42 19.65 0.43
CA GLY A 264 19.87 18.30 0.14
C GLY A 264 18.87 17.50 -0.71
N ARG A 265 19.03 16.17 -0.70
CA ARG A 265 18.24 15.26 -1.54
C ARG A 265 16.92 14.89 -0.86
N LEU A 266 15.82 15.07 -1.56
CA LEU A 266 14.47 14.76 -1.09
C LEU A 266 13.67 14.00 -2.16
N VAL A 267 12.72 13.19 -1.72
CA VAL A 267 11.78 12.52 -2.62
C VAL A 267 10.53 13.39 -2.75
N LEU A 268 10.30 13.94 -3.94
CA LEU A 268 9.20 14.86 -4.23
C LEU A 268 8.19 14.21 -5.18
N PRO A 269 6.89 14.56 -5.08
CA PRO A 269 5.91 14.12 -6.07
C PRO A 269 6.27 14.74 -7.42
N HIS A 270 6.23 13.92 -8.47
CA HIS A 270 6.65 14.30 -9.81
C HIS A 270 5.44 14.42 -10.75
N SER A 271 4.62 13.36 -10.84
CA SER A 271 3.48 13.33 -11.75
C SER A 271 2.37 12.40 -11.27
N VAL A 272 1.15 12.64 -11.77
CA VAL A 272 0.01 11.73 -11.60
C VAL A 272 0.03 10.70 -12.74
N LEU A 273 0.12 9.41 -12.39
CA LEU A 273 0.15 8.31 -13.35
C LEU A 273 -1.25 7.78 -13.66
N ALA A 274 -2.13 7.76 -12.66
CA ALA A 274 -3.54 7.42 -12.82
C ALA A 274 -4.40 8.07 -11.73
N ALA A 275 -5.70 8.18 -11.95
CA ALA A 275 -6.66 8.71 -11.00
C ALA A 275 -8.05 8.09 -11.17
N ALA A 276 -8.89 8.18 -10.14
CA ALA A 276 -10.27 7.70 -10.19
C ALA A 276 -11.14 8.45 -11.22
N SER A 277 -10.73 9.66 -11.63
CA SER A 277 -11.34 10.38 -12.76
C SER A 277 -10.39 11.44 -13.33
N LYS A 278 -10.68 11.95 -14.53
CA LYS A 278 -9.93 13.06 -15.16
C LYS A 278 -9.95 14.34 -14.31
N ALA A 279 -11.06 14.63 -13.63
CA ALA A 279 -11.16 15.79 -12.73
C ALA A 279 -10.19 15.64 -11.54
N ILE A 280 -10.18 14.47 -10.90
CA ILE A 280 -9.25 14.17 -9.79
C ILE A 280 -7.79 14.23 -10.28
N ALA A 281 -7.49 13.74 -11.49
CA ALA A 281 -6.15 13.87 -12.05
C ALA A 281 -5.71 15.34 -12.16
N GLY A 282 -6.61 16.23 -12.60
CA GLY A 282 -6.36 17.68 -12.65
C GLY A 282 -6.13 18.30 -11.28
N GLU A 283 -6.96 17.96 -10.28
CA GLU A 283 -6.80 18.42 -8.90
C GLU A 283 -5.45 17.98 -8.30
N GLU A 284 -5.08 16.71 -8.44
CA GLU A 284 -3.82 16.20 -7.91
C GLU A 284 -2.62 16.78 -8.67
N THR A 285 -2.72 16.99 -9.98
CA THR A 285 -1.67 17.66 -10.77
C THR A 285 -1.44 19.10 -10.29
N ALA A 286 -2.52 19.84 -10.01
CA ALA A 286 -2.43 21.20 -9.48
C ALA A 286 -1.80 21.24 -8.08
N LYS A 287 -2.12 20.27 -7.20
CA LYS A 287 -1.48 20.14 -5.88
C LYS A 287 0.02 19.86 -5.99
N ILE A 288 0.41 18.96 -6.91
CA ILE A 288 1.83 18.67 -7.17
C ILE A 288 2.53 19.94 -7.66
N ALA A 289 1.97 20.63 -8.66
CA ALA A 289 2.53 21.87 -9.20
C ALA A 289 2.69 22.95 -8.12
N SER A 290 1.68 23.15 -7.28
CA SER A 290 1.74 24.10 -6.15
C SER A 290 2.87 23.77 -5.17
N ARG A 291 3.03 22.49 -4.81
CA ARG A 291 4.11 22.04 -3.92
C ARG A 291 5.49 22.23 -4.54
N LEU A 292 5.63 21.90 -5.82
CA LEU A 292 6.88 22.02 -6.56
C LEU A 292 7.28 23.48 -6.79
N ALA A 293 6.32 24.39 -6.98
CA ALA A 293 6.57 25.82 -7.10
C ALA A 293 7.14 26.45 -5.81
N GLN A 294 6.77 25.91 -4.65
CA GLN A 294 7.25 26.39 -3.34
C GLN A 294 8.61 25.82 -2.94
N THR A 295 9.13 24.83 -3.67
CA THR A 295 10.35 24.11 -3.32
C THR A 295 11.32 24.15 -4.50
N PRO A 296 12.36 25.01 -4.51
CA PRO A 296 13.38 24.96 -5.56
C PRO A 296 14.02 23.57 -5.63
N HIS A 297 13.88 22.89 -6.77
CA HIS A 297 14.27 21.50 -6.94
C HIS A 297 14.78 21.22 -8.34
N GLN A 298 15.64 20.22 -8.47
CA GLN A 298 16.05 19.61 -9.73
C GLN A 298 15.89 18.11 -9.60
N PHE A 299 15.00 17.51 -10.40
CA PHE A 299 14.84 16.06 -10.42
C PHE A 299 16.10 15.40 -10.96
N ASN A 300 16.47 14.28 -10.34
CA ASN A 300 17.62 13.51 -10.76
C ASN A 300 17.12 12.34 -11.61
N ASP A 301 17.20 12.49 -12.93
CA ASP A 301 16.93 11.41 -13.87
C ASP A 301 18.14 10.46 -14.04
N GLY A 302 19.21 10.68 -13.26
CA GLY A 302 20.40 9.84 -13.24
C GLY A 302 20.16 8.43 -12.66
N GLY A 303 20.85 7.43 -13.22
CA GLY A 303 20.59 6.00 -12.97
C GLY A 303 20.72 5.50 -11.52
N TYR A 304 20.11 4.35 -11.25
CA TYR A 304 19.91 3.70 -9.94
C TYR A 304 21.11 3.69 -8.98
N ALA A 305 22.34 3.47 -9.47
CA ALA A 305 23.51 3.29 -8.62
C ALA A 305 23.93 4.54 -7.80
N SER A 306 23.59 5.75 -8.24
CA SER A 306 23.94 7.01 -7.55
C SER A 306 22.82 7.58 -6.67
N SER A 307 21.66 6.93 -6.66
CA SER A 307 20.47 7.36 -5.91
C SER A 307 20.58 7.04 -4.42
N SER A 308 20.15 7.96 -3.56
CA SER A 308 20.08 7.72 -2.10
C SER A 308 19.07 6.63 -1.75
N LEU A 309 18.04 6.45 -2.58
CA LEU A 309 17.09 5.36 -2.46
C LEU A 309 17.81 4.01 -2.64
N ALA A 310 18.79 3.89 -3.54
CA ALA A 310 19.54 2.64 -3.73
C ALA A 310 20.46 2.34 -2.54
N LYS A 311 21.08 3.36 -1.95
CA LYS A 311 21.89 3.23 -0.72
C LYS A 311 21.05 2.78 0.48
N SER A 312 19.82 3.29 0.60
CA SER A 312 18.84 2.85 1.61
C SER A 312 18.52 1.34 1.47
N ASN A 313 18.34 0.84 0.24
CA ASN A 313 18.06 -0.58 0.01
C ASN A 313 19.24 -1.50 0.37
N ARG A 314 20.50 -1.08 0.14
CA ARG A 314 21.67 -1.85 0.63
C ARG A 314 21.66 -2.02 2.15
N ARG A 315 21.13 -1.05 2.91
CA ARG A 315 20.97 -1.18 4.36
C ARG A 315 19.83 -2.13 4.76
N VAL A 316 18.72 -2.14 4.03
CA VAL A 316 17.56 -2.97 4.36
C VAL A 316 17.77 -4.45 3.99
N TYR A 317 18.49 -4.74 2.90
CA TYR A 317 18.66 -6.11 2.40
C TYR A 317 20.09 -6.67 2.52
N GLY A 318 21.10 -5.86 2.87
CA GLY A 318 22.51 -6.25 2.75
C GLY A 318 23.39 -6.15 4.01
N ALA A 319 22.89 -5.64 5.13
CA ALA A 319 23.66 -5.61 6.37
C ALA A 319 22.74 -5.50 7.58
N GLY A 320 22.40 -6.63 8.20
CA GLY A 320 21.91 -6.62 9.57
C GLY A 320 22.96 -5.94 10.46
N LEU A 321 22.58 -4.82 11.08
CA LEU A 321 23.19 -4.11 12.22
C LEU A 321 24.71 -3.81 12.27
N ASN A 322 25.57 -4.40 11.43
CA ASN A 322 27.03 -4.27 11.53
C ASN A 322 27.64 -3.25 10.55
N GLY A 323 26.88 -2.77 9.56
CA GLY A 323 27.38 -1.78 8.60
C GLY A 323 27.51 -0.34 9.12
N TYR A 324 27.14 -0.08 10.38
CA TYR A 324 27.37 1.22 11.03
C TYR A 324 28.75 1.31 11.71
N ALA A 325 29.44 0.18 11.92
CA ALA A 325 30.75 0.14 12.57
C ALA A 325 31.87 0.61 11.62
N ASP A 326 31.82 0.25 10.34
CA ASP A 326 32.89 0.58 9.37
C ASP A 326 32.82 2.00 8.79
N THR A 327 31.78 2.77 9.11
CA THR A 327 31.71 4.21 8.74
C THR A 327 32.20 5.13 9.86
N LEU A 328 32.67 4.56 10.97
CA LEU A 328 33.20 5.28 12.13
C LEU A 328 34.70 4.99 12.40
N SER A 329 35.40 4.37 11.46
CA SER A 329 36.86 4.20 11.44
C SER A 329 37.51 4.96 10.30
#